data_AF-A0A835TZW6-F1
#
_entry.id   AF-A0A835TZW6-F1
#
_cell.length_a   1.000
_cell.length_b   1.000
_cell.length_c   1.000
_cell.angle_alpha   90.00
_cell.angle_beta   90.00
_cell.angle_gamma   90.00
#
_symmetry.space_group_name_H-M   'P 1'
#
loop_
_entity.id
_entity.type
_entity.pdbx_description
1 polymer ?
#
loop_
_entity_poly.entity_id
_entity_poly.type
_entity_poly.pdbx_seq_one_letter_code
_entity_poly.pdbx_strand_id
1 'polypeptide(L)'
;MAPKLDAAETDRILRDYFQLDVGLSALYRAWGAADPLFRTVAKGFPGVRVLRQDPVECLFSFICTSNNHISRITAMIERLCQAFGRRLCCLDSRPFHAFPSLSALTGPPPLRYCRVTLPWPHLSPLTSLCCAPAGADAEARLRALGFGYRAKFVSGSARAIAEGLGTEGLCQLRTAPYAEAKRVLCALPGVGAKVADCVCLLSLDKAEAVPVDTHVWHIARQRYGVALGGKSLTPRTYQEIGDFFRGLWGPHAGWAQAVSTPLPGTLAPHPCHAHPIISPLQVLFCADLRKGQKPASSQHQAWET
;
A
#
# COMPACT_ATOMS: atom_id res chain seq x y z
N MET A 1 -27.84 10.48 -7.75
CA MET A 1 -27.22 10.69 -6.42
C MET A 1 -27.03 9.33 -5.78
N ALA A 2 -25.84 9.04 -5.25
CA ALA A 2 -25.70 7.86 -4.39
C ALA A 2 -26.59 8.05 -3.16
N PRO A 3 -27.27 7.00 -2.65
CA PRO A 3 -28.07 7.11 -1.44
C PRO A 3 -27.18 7.59 -0.29
N LYS A 4 -27.71 8.50 0.53
CA LYS A 4 -27.03 8.96 1.74
C LYS A 4 -26.98 7.77 2.69
N LEU A 5 -25.78 7.32 3.05
CA LEU A 5 -25.61 6.31 4.10
C LEU A 5 -26.26 6.83 5.39
N ASP A 6 -26.94 5.96 6.12
CA ASP A 6 -27.46 6.33 7.42
C ASP A 6 -26.32 6.43 8.46
N ALA A 7 -26.61 7.03 9.62
CA ALA A 7 -25.62 7.25 10.66
C ALA A 7 -25.05 5.94 11.23
N ALA A 8 -25.86 4.88 11.28
CA ALA A 8 -25.45 3.59 11.83
C ALA A 8 -24.49 2.84 10.89
N GLU A 9 -24.78 2.88 9.59
CA GLU A 9 -23.89 2.31 8.57
C GLU A 9 -22.56 3.07 8.51
N THR A 10 -22.60 4.39 8.63
CA THR A 10 -21.39 5.22 8.71
C THR A 10 -20.54 4.87 9.94
N ASP A 11 -21.15 4.76 11.12
CA ASP A 11 -20.45 4.36 12.34
C ASP A 11 -19.82 2.96 12.21
N ARG A 12 -20.56 2.00 11.63
CA ARG A 12 -20.05 0.65 11.37
C ARG A 12 -18.81 0.67 10.46
N ILE A 13 -18.86 1.42 9.37
CA ILE A 13 -17.73 1.53 8.42
C ILE A 13 -16.51 2.13 9.11
N LEU A 14 -16.68 3.20 9.89
CA LEU A 14 -15.56 3.85 10.58
C LEU A 14 -14.98 2.97 11.68
N ARG A 15 -15.82 2.28 12.46
CA ARG A 15 -15.37 1.32 13.49
C ARG A 15 -14.54 0.19 12.89
N ASP A 16 -14.98 -0.36 11.76
CA ASP A 16 -14.26 -1.40 11.03
C ASP A 16 -12.93 -0.87 10.47
N TYR A 17 -12.97 0.28 9.78
CA TYR A 17 -11.78 0.87 9.14
C TYR A 17 -10.68 1.23 10.16
N PHE A 18 -11.05 1.78 11.32
CA PHE A 18 -10.11 2.11 12.40
C PHE A 18 -9.89 0.97 13.41
N GLN A 19 -10.57 -0.16 13.22
CA GLN A 19 -10.52 -1.34 14.10
C GLN A 19 -10.76 -0.98 15.58
N LEU A 20 -11.80 -0.20 15.84
CA LEU A 20 -12.04 0.40 17.16
C LEU A 20 -12.40 -0.61 18.26
N ASP A 21 -12.84 -1.81 17.88
CA ASP A 21 -13.15 -2.90 18.81
C ASP A 21 -11.88 -3.54 19.41
N VAL A 22 -10.70 -3.27 18.83
CA VAL A 22 -9.42 -3.76 19.37
C VAL A 22 -8.96 -2.89 20.53
N GLY A 23 -8.75 -3.53 21.68
CA GLY A 23 -8.24 -2.93 22.92
C GLY A 23 -6.78 -2.51 22.86
N LEU A 24 -6.48 -1.40 22.17
CA LEU A 24 -5.12 -0.91 21.89
C LEU A 24 -4.26 -0.74 23.15
N SER A 25 -4.83 -0.25 24.25
CA SER A 25 -4.08 -0.06 25.51
C SER A 25 -3.56 -1.38 26.09
N ALA A 26 -4.30 -2.48 25.92
CA ALA A 26 -3.85 -3.79 26.35
C ALA A 26 -2.65 -4.26 25.50
N LEU A 27 -2.69 -4.05 24.18
CA LEU A 27 -1.59 -4.34 23.27
C LEU A 27 -0.34 -3.54 23.61
N TYR A 28 -0.47 -2.22 23.81
CA TYR A 28 0.65 -1.37 24.22
C TYR A 28 1.31 -1.84 25.52
N ARG A 29 0.53 -2.28 26.51
CA ARG A 29 1.05 -2.86 27.76
C ARG A 29 1.80 -4.17 27.51
N ALA A 30 1.23 -5.07 26.71
CA ALA A 30 1.84 -6.36 26.40
C ALA A 30 3.17 -6.20 25.63
N TRP A 31 3.19 -5.39 24.57
CA TRP A 31 4.41 -5.13 23.80
C TRP A 31 5.45 -4.37 24.61
N GLY A 32 5.04 -3.40 25.43
CA GLY A 32 5.95 -2.71 26.34
C GLY A 32 6.51 -3.62 27.43
N ALA A 33 5.81 -4.68 27.84
CA ALA A 33 6.31 -5.69 28.77
C ALA A 33 7.38 -6.58 28.10
N ALA A 34 7.14 -7.00 26.85
CA ALA A 34 8.04 -7.85 26.09
C ALA A 34 9.28 -7.11 25.56
N ASP A 35 9.16 -5.81 25.27
CA ASP A 35 10.18 -5.01 24.60
C ASP A 35 10.39 -3.63 25.29
N PRO A 36 11.49 -3.44 26.03
CA PRO A 36 11.83 -2.17 26.65
C PRO A 36 12.03 -1.01 25.65
N LEU A 37 12.46 -1.31 24.41
CA LEU A 37 12.61 -0.31 23.37
C LEU A 37 11.22 0.16 22.90
N PHE A 38 10.31 -0.78 22.64
CA PHE A 38 8.90 -0.46 22.35
C PHE A 38 8.33 0.44 23.46
N ARG A 39 8.50 0.06 24.73
CA ARG A 39 7.98 0.83 25.88
C ARG A 39 8.45 2.28 25.88
N THR A 40 9.68 2.52 25.43
CA THR A 40 10.27 3.87 25.34
C THR A 40 9.68 4.64 24.17
N VAL A 41 9.62 4.02 22.99
CA VAL A 41 9.08 4.64 21.77
C VAL A 41 7.59 4.97 21.90
N ALA A 42 6.81 4.05 22.46
CA ALA A 42 5.35 4.17 22.58
C ALA A 42 4.90 5.39 23.39
N LYS A 43 5.75 5.94 24.27
CA LYS A 43 5.45 7.18 25.01
C LYS A 43 5.30 8.40 24.09
N GLY A 44 6.05 8.44 22.99
CA GLY A 44 5.99 9.53 22.01
C GLY A 44 4.87 9.37 20.97
N PHE A 45 4.31 8.16 20.85
CA PHE A 45 3.33 7.81 19.82
C PHE A 45 2.13 7.05 20.41
N PRO A 46 1.34 7.66 21.30
CA PRO A 46 0.13 7.04 21.81
C PRO A 46 -0.94 6.98 20.71
N GLY A 47 -1.74 5.90 20.71
CA GLY A 47 -2.94 5.82 19.88
C GLY A 47 -2.71 5.45 18.40
N VAL A 48 -1.51 5.01 18.02
CA VAL A 48 -1.23 4.55 16.65
C VAL A 48 -1.97 3.23 16.40
N ARG A 49 -2.84 3.22 15.38
CA ARG A 49 -3.65 2.07 14.96
C ARG A 49 -3.33 1.66 13.54
N VAL A 50 -3.49 0.38 13.25
CA VAL A 50 -3.45 -0.17 11.89
C VAL A 50 -4.85 -0.05 11.28
N LEU A 51 -4.93 0.53 10.08
CA LEU A 51 -6.19 0.65 9.35
C LEU A 51 -6.56 -0.68 8.69
N ARG A 52 -7.87 -0.93 8.53
CA ARG A 52 -8.42 -2.07 7.79
C ARG A 52 -8.95 -1.63 6.44
N GLN A 53 -8.06 -1.62 5.46
CA GLN A 53 -8.29 -1.06 4.13
C GLN A 53 -9.01 -2.04 3.20
N ASP A 54 -9.57 -1.51 2.13
CA ASP A 54 -10.05 -2.31 1.00
C ASP A 54 -8.86 -3.05 0.34
N PRO A 55 -8.96 -4.37 0.09
CA PRO A 55 -7.85 -5.14 -0.48
C PRO A 55 -7.38 -4.69 -1.85
N VAL A 56 -8.29 -4.21 -2.72
CA VAL A 56 -7.94 -3.72 -4.07
C VAL A 56 -7.18 -2.41 -3.95
N GLU A 57 -7.72 -1.45 -3.22
CA GLU A 57 -7.07 -0.17 -2.95
C GLU A 57 -5.69 -0.35 -2.31
N CYS A 58 -5.61 -1.18 -1.27
CA CYS A 58 -4.36 -1.46 -0.57
C CYS A 58 -3.34 -2.07 -1.53
N LEU A 59 -3.69 -3.14 -2.24
CA LEU A 59 -2.77 -3.84 -3.14
C LEU A 59 -2.19 -2.92 -4.22
N PHE A 60 -3.04 -2.22 -4.98
CA PHE A 60 -2.57 -1.38 -6.08
C PHE A 60 -1.84 -0.12 -5.58
N SER A 61 -2.20 0.40 -4.41
CA SER A 61 -1.42 1.45 -3.74
C SER A 61 -0.02 0.96 -3.40
N PHE A 62 0.14 -0.23 -2.81
CA PHE A 62 1.45 -0.78 -2.43
C PHE A 62 2.29 -1.28 -3.62
N ILE A 63 1.70 -1.63 -4.75
CA ILE A 63 2.48 -1.86 -5.99
C ILE A 63 3.22 -0.58 -6.42
N CYS A 64 2.64 0.60 -6.17
CA CYS A 64 3.20 1.90 -6.54
C CYS A 64 4.41 2.33 -5.70
N THR A 65 4.71 1.61 -4.63
CA THR A 65 5.64 2.10 -3.60
C THR A 65 7.05 1.56 -3.72
N SER A 66 7.25 0.47 -4.46
CA SER A 66 8.55 -0.18 -4.61
C SER A 66 9.60 0.82 -5.11
N ASN A 67 10.68 1.10 -4.36
CA ASN A 67 11.73 2.08 -4.73
C ASN A 67 11.16 3.48 -5.05
N ASN A 68 10.44 4.08 -4.10
CA ASN A 68 9.70 5.32 -4.30
C ASN A 68 9.52 6.08 -2.96
N HIS A 69 9.31 7.40 -3.01
CA HIS A 69 9.11 8.22 -1.81
C HIS A 69 7.66 8.71 -1.69
N ILE A 70 7.21 8.95 -0.45
CA ILE A 70 5.80 9.20 -0.09
C ILE A 70 5.16 10.27 -0.98
N SER A 71 5.79 11.44 -1.13
CA SER A 71 5.22 12.54 -1.92
C SER A 71 4.93 12.15 -3.38
N ARG A 72 5.80 11.35 -4.00
CA ARG A 72 5.58 10.84 -5.36
C ARG A 72 4.52 9.76 -5.38
N ILE A 73 4.49 8.86 -4.40
CA ILE A 73 3.47 7.80 -4.33
C ILE A 73 2.08 8.42 -4.16
N THR A 74 1.91 9.39 -3.25
CA THR A 74 0.64 10.10 -3.05
C THR A 74 0.15 10.72 -4.35
N ALA A 75 1.01 11.47 -5.04
CA ALA A 75 0.66 12.07 -6.32
C ALA A 75 0.36 11.03 -7.43
N MET A 76 1.03 9.87 -7.41
CA MET A 76 0.72 8.77 -8.33
C MET A 76 -0.67 8.20 -8.07
N ILE A 77 -1.02 7.93 -6.80
CA ILE A 77 -2.35 7.41 -6.42
C ILE A 77 -3.44 8.44 -6.75
N GLU A 78 -3.21 9.73 -6.48
CA GLU A 78 -4.16 10.78 -6.87
C GLU A 78 -4.43 10.78 -8.38
N ARG A 79 -3.38 10.71 -9.21
CA ARG A 79 -3.53 10.60 -10.68
C ARG A 79 -4.21 9.32 -11.11
N LEU A 80 -3.98 8.20 -10.42
CA LEU A 80 -4.64 6.93 -10.66
C LEU A 80 -6.16 7.05 -10.45
N CYS A 81 -6.56 7.57 -9.29
CA CYS A 81 -7.96 7.76 -8.95
C CYS A 81 -8.63 8.78 -9.89
N GLN A 82 -7.95 9.86 -10.26
CA GLN A 82 -8.49 10.84 -11.22
C GLN A 82 -8.69 10.24 -12.62
N ALA A 83 -7.79 9.37 -13.08
CA ALA A 83 -7.84 8.84 -14.44
C ALA A 83 -8.72 7.59 -14.62
N PHE A 84 -8.87 6.78 -13.58
CA PHE A 84 -9.57 5.49 -13.64
C PHE A 84 -10.69 5.33 -12.58
N GLY A 85 -10.76 6.25 -11.61
CA GLY A 85 -11.75 6.23 -10.55
C GLY A 85 -13.04 6.97 -10.92
N ARG A 86 -14.15 6.52 -10.35
CA ARG A 86 -15.43 7.24 -10.46
C ARG A 86 -15.35 8.53 -9.62
N ARG A 87 -15.75 9.66 -10.20
CA ARG A 87 -15.90 10.91 -9.45
C ARG A 87 -16.96 10.76 -8.35
N LEU A 88 -16.61 11.12 -7.12
CA LEU A 88 -17.47 11.06 -5.94
C LEU A 88 -18.17 12.40 -5.71
N CYS A 89 -17.39 13.46 -5.52
CA CYS A 89 -17.88 14.80 -5.23
C CYS A 89 -16.83 15.86 -5.57
N CYS A 90 -17.17 17.12 -5.30
CA CYS A 90 -16.24 18.25 -5.30
C CYS A 90 -16.38 18.95 -3.96
N LEU A 91 -15.28 19.12 -3.22
CA LEU A 91 -15.24 19.86 -1.96
C LEU A 91 -14.21 20.97 -2.12
N ASP A 92 -14.60 22.22 -1.87
CA ASP A 92 -13.73 23.41 -2.01
C ASP A 92 -12.97 23.45 -3.34
N SER A 93 -13.68 23.17 -4.43
CA SER A 93 -13.17 23.09 -5.81
C SER A 93 -12.16 21.95 -6.08
N ARG A 94 -11.95 21.05 -5.12
CA ARG A 94 -11.13 19.85 -5.31
C ARG A 94 -12.02 18.65 -5.65
N PRO A 95 -11.82 18.00 -6.82
CA PRO A 95 -12.58 16.83 -7.19
C PRO A 95 -12.05 15.58 -6.46
N PHE A 96 -12.94 14.88 -5.76
CA PHE A 96 -12.64 13.60 -5.13
C PHE A 96 -13.10 12.45 -6.02
N HIS A 97 -12.24 11.44 -6.16
CA HIS A 97 -12.49 10.25 -6.95
C HIS A 97 -12.34 9.02 -6.06
N ALA A 98 -13.16 8.00 -6.31
CA ALA A 98 -13.00 6.70 -5.70
C ALA A 98 -11.71 6.03 -6.22
N PHE A 99 -11.18 5.06 -5.47
CA PHE A 99 -10.17 4.19 -6.01
C PHE A 99 -10.71 3.41 -7.23
N PRO A 100 -9.91 3.15 -8.27
CA PRO A 100 -10.39 2.44 -9.45
C PRO A 100 -10.87 1.02 -9.14
N SER A 101 -12.01 0.64 -9.72
CA SER A 101 -12.44 -0.76 -9.73
C SER A 101 -11.45 -1.63 -10.52
N LEU A 102 -11.39 -2.92 -10.21
CA LEU A 102 -10.55 -3.88 -10.94
C LEU A 102 -10.78 -3.84 -12.46
N SER A 103 -12.04 -3.77 -12.89
CA SER A 103 -12.42 -3.68 -14.30
C SER A 103 -11.92 -2.40 -15.00
N ALA A 104 -11.78 -1.30 -14.26
CA ALA A 104 -11.23 -0.05 -14.80
C ALA A 104 -9.71 -0.18 -15.08
N LEU A 105 -9.00 -1.01 -14.31
CA LEU A 105 -7.57 -1.24 -14.45
C LEU A 105 -7.22 -2.33 -15.48
N THR A 106 -8.17 -3.16 -15.90
CA THR A 106 -8.00 -4.16 -16.96
C THR A 106 -8.25 -3.63 -18.37
N GLY A 107 -8.79 -2.41 -18.52
CA GLY A 107 -9.23 -1.86 -19.80
C GLY A 107 -10.56 -2.49 -20.28
N PRO A 108 -11.14 -2.00 -21.40
CA PRO A 108 -12.33 -2.60 -21.97
C PRO A 108 -12.06 -4.07 -22.32
N PRO A 109 -13.05 -4.98 -22.15
CA PRO A 109 -12.92 -6.33 -22.69
C PRO A 109 -12.61 -6.23 -24.19
N PRO A 110 -11.83 -7.17 -24.75
CA PRO A 110 -11.61 -7.18 -26.18
C PRO A 110 -12.99 -7.20 -26.84
N LEU A 111 -13.24 -6.32 -27.80
CA LEU A 111 -14.47 -6.34 -28.59
C LEU A 111 -14.54 -7.75 -29.21
N ARG A 112 -15.32 -8.64 -28.60
CA ARG A 112 -15.71 -9.90 -29.21
C ARG A 112 -16.58 -9.49 -30.38
N TYR A 113 -16.00 -9.47 -31.57
CA TYR A 113 -16.77 -9.37 -32.79
C TYR A 113 -17.73 -10.56 -32.79
N CYS A 114 -18.99 -10.31 -32.49
CA CYS A 114 -20.04 -11.24 -32.83
C CYS A 114 -20.01 -11.29 -34.35
N ARG A 115 -19.55 -12.41 -34.92
CA ARG A 115 -19.45 -12.61 -36.36
C ARG A 115 -20.87 -12.64 -36.91
N VAL A 116 -21.44 -11.47 -37.16
CA VAL A 116 -22.60 -11.36 -38.04
C VAL A 116 -22.04 -11.59 -39.44
N THR A 117 -22.16 -12.82 -39.93
CA THR A 117 -22.02 -13.12 -41.36
C THR A 117 -23.11 -12.36 -42.08
N LEU A 118 -22.80 -11.15 -42.56
CA LEU A 118 -23.58 -10.54 -43.63
C LEU A 118 -23.13 -11.21 -44.95
N PRO A 119 -24.07 -11.61 -45.82
CA PRO A 119 -23.74 -12.15 -47.13
C PRO A 119 -23.05 -11.08 -48.00
N TRP A 120 -21.95 -11.50 -48.62
CA TRP A 120 -21.22 -10.81 -49.69
C TRP A 120 -22.15 -10.41 -50.87
N PRO A 121 -21.91 -9.33 -51.66
CA PRO A 121 -20.63 -8.68 -51.98
C PRO A 121 -20.55 -7.14 -51.84
N HIS A 122 -19.54 -6.64 -51.10
CA HIS A 122 -18.74 -5.47 -51.49
C HIS A 122 -17.52 -5.31 -50.55
N LEU A 123 -16.31 -5.28 -51.12
CA LEU A 123 -15.04 -5.04 -50.43
C LEU A 123 -14.80 -3.54 -50.23
N SER A 124 -14.32 -3.19 -49.05
CA SER A 124 -13.23 -2.21 -48.92
C SER A 124 -12.29 -2.70 -47.81
N PRO A 125 -10.96 -2.81 -48.05
CA PRO A 125 -10.03 -3.25 -47.03
C PRO A 125 -9.54 -2.05 -46.22
N LEU A 126 -10.24 -1.74 -45.12
CA LEU A 126 -9.69 -0.89 -44.06
C LEU A 126 -9.99 -1.51 -42.71
N THR A 127 -9.18 -2.48 -42.31
CA THR A 127 -9.02 -2.82 -40.89
C THR A 127 -7.68 -3.52 -40.70
N SER A 128 -6.61 -2.73 -40.50
CA SER A 128 -5.60 -3.14 -39.54
C SER A 128 -6.17 -2.81 -38.16
N LEU A 129 -7.11 -3.63 -37.70
CA LEU A 129 -7.55 -3.62 -36.31
C LEU A 129 -6.65 -4.59 -35.57
N CYS A 130 -5.45 -4.13 -35.20
CA CYS A 130 -4.61 -4.87 -34.28
C CYS A 130 -5.41 -5.06 -32.99
N CYS A 131 -5.82 -6.29 -32.70
CA CYS A 131 -6.39 -6.67 -31.41
C CYS A 131 -5.38 -6.28 -30.32
N ALA A 132 -5.55 -5.11 -29.71
CA ALA A 132 -4.78 -4.75 -28.54
C ALA A 132 -5.12 -5.77 -27.44
N PRO A 133 -4.13 -6.43 -26.80
CA PRO A 133 -4.43 -7.35 -25.71
C PRO A 133 -5.18 -6.60 -24.61
N ALA A 134 -6.23 -7.21 -24.06
CA ALA A 134 -7.13 -6.62 -23.06
C ALA A 134 -6.36 -5.94 -21.92
N GLY A 135 -6.22 -4.61 -21.91
CA GLY A 135 -5.44 -3.84 -20.92
C GLY A 135 -4.14 -3.21 -21.42
N ALA A 136 -3.79 -3.34 -22.70
CA ALA A 136 -2.74 -2.53 -23.33
C ALA A 136 -3.03 -1.02 -23.25
N ASP A 137 -4.31 -0.64 -23.30
CA ASP A 137 -4.75 0.73 -23.10
C ASP A 137 -4.51 1.21 -21.65
N ALA A 138 -4.85 0.40 -20.64
CA ALA A 138 -4.64 0.74 -19.25
C ALA A 138 -3.15 0.93 -18.91
N GLU A 139 -2.28 0.02 -19.37
CA GLU A 139 -0.83 0.17 -19.18
C GLU A 139 -0.29 1.44 -19.86
N ALA A 140 -0.67 1.69 -21.12
CA ALA A 140 -0.23 2.86 -21.86
C ALA A 140 -0.66 4.17 -21.16
N ARG A 141 -1.91 4.25 -20.70
CA ARG A 141 -2.42 5.38 -19.92
C ARG A 141 -1.66 5.56 -18.60
N LEU A 142 -1.38 4.47 -17.87
CA LEU A 142 -0.58 4.53 -16.64
C LEU A 142 0.85 5.02 -16.89
N ARG A 143 1.48 4.61 -18.01
CA ARG A 143 2.80 5.11 -18.42
C ARG A 143 2.75 6.61 -18.69
N ALA A 144 1.74 7.09 -19.41
CA ALA A 144 1.53 8.52 -19.65
C ALA A 144 1.33 9.32 -18.36
N LEU A 145 0.77 8.71 -17.31
CA LEU A 145 0.61 9.31 -15.96
C LEU A 145 1.87 9.23 -15.07
N GLY A 146 2.99 8.74 -15.60
CA GLY A 146 4.28 8.73 -14.91
C GLY A 146 4.51 7.53 -13.98
N PHE A 147 3.79 6.42 -14.17
CA PHE A 147 3.98 5.20 -13.36
C PHE A 147 5.28 4.45 -13.70
N GLY A 148 5.88 4.73 -14.87
CA GLY A 148 7.10 4.08 -15.32
C GLY A 148 6.91 2.56 -15.44
N TYR A 149 7.88 1.78 -14.97
CA TYR A 149 7.81 0.31 -15.00
C TYR A 149 6.63 -0.26 -14.19
N ARG A 150 6.12 0.48 -13.18
CA ARG A 150 5.01 0.02 -12.33
C ARG A 150 3.69 -0.04 -13.08
N ALA A 151 3.57 0.67 -14.21
CA ALA A 151 2.40 0.57 -15.07
C ALA A 151 2.12 -0.89 -15.47
N LYS A 152 3.16 -1.64 -15.84
CA LYS A 152 3.08 -3.07 -16.17
C LYS A 152 2.65 -3.93 -14.98
N PHE A 153 3.04 -3.56 -13.76
CA PHE A 153 2.68 -4.29 -12.55
C PHE A 153 1.23 -4.05 -12.15
N VAL A 154 0.76 -2.80 -12.24
CA VAL A 154 -0.64 -2.44 -11.99
C VAL A 154 -1.55 -3.10 -13.03
N SER A 155 -1.29 -2.92 -14.34
CA SER A 155 -2.11 -3.55 -15.38
C SER A 155 -2.04 -5.08 -15.34
N GLY A 156 -0.83 -5.63 -15.16
CA GLY A 156 -0.61 -7.08 -15.09
C GLY A 156 -1.26 -7.74 -13.89
N SER A 157 -1.17 -7.13 -12.70
CA SER A 157 -1.86 -7.62 -11.50
C SER A 157 -3.37 -7.50 -11.62
N ALA A 158 -3.89 -6.40 -12.19
CA ALA A 158 -5.32 -6.27 -12.43
C ALA A 158 -5.85 -7.38 -13.33
N ARG A 159 -5.13 -7.71 -14.41
CA ARG A 159 -5.50 -8.81 -15.30
C ARG A 159 -5.42 -10.17 -14.60
N ALA A 160 -4.32 -10.46 -13.91
CA ALA A 160 -4.14 -11.73 -13.21
C ALA A 160 -5.23 -11.97 -12.14
N ILE A 161 -5.65 -10.91 -11.44
CA ILE A 161 -6.77 -10.99 -10.49
C ILE A 161 -8.08 -11.21 -11.23
N ALA A 162 -8.36 -10.44 -12.29
CA ALA A 162 -9.61 -10.56 -13.04
C ALA A 162 -9.81 -11.92 -13.72
N GLU A 163 -8.73 -12.54 -14.20
CA GLU A 163 -8.74 -13.88 -14.81
C GLU A 163 -8.72 -15.01 -13.78
N GLY A 164 -8.24 -14.75 -12.57
CA GLY A 164 -8.11 -15.73 -11.50
C GLY A 164 -9.14 -15.54 -10.39
N LEU A 165 -8.70 -14.97 -9.27
CA LEU A 165 -9.46 -14.89 -8.02
C LEU A 165 -10.65 -13.92 -8.03
N GLY A 166 -10.65 -12.92 -8.92
CA GLY A 166 -11.59 -11.81 -8.91
C GLY A 166 -11.47 -10.92 -7.65
N THR A 167 -12.27 -9.86 -7.58
CA THR A 167 -12.31 -8.99 -6.39
C THR A 167 -12.78 -9.73 -5.15
N GLU A 168 -13.76 -10.63 -5.29
CA GLU A 168 -14.27 -11.43 -4.17
C GLU A 168 -13.22 -12.38 -3.60
N GLY A 169 -12.45 -13.07 -4.46
CA GLY A 169 -11.38 -13.94 -4.00
C GLY A 169 -10.27 -13.17 -3.28
N LEU A 170 -10.01 -11.91 -3.65
CA LEU A 170 -9.04 -11.07 -2.93
C LEU A 170 -9.55 -10.75 -1.51
N CYS A 171 -10.85 -10.45 -1.37
CA CYS A 171 -11.49 -10.26 -0.07
C CYS A 171 -11.51 -11.55 0.78
N GLN A 172 -11.69 -12.71 0.15
CA GLN A 172 -11.67 -14.01 0.85
C GLN A 172 -10.30 -14.35 1.46
N LEU A 173 -9.21 -13.73 1.01
CA LEU A 173 -7.90 -13.90 1.66
C LEU A 173 -7.89 -13.40 3.12
N ARG A 174 -8.87 -12.59 3.53
CA ARG A 174 -9.09 -12.21 4.95
C ARG A 174 -9.30 -13.43 5.85
N THR A 175 -9.94 -14.50 5.36
CA THR A 175 -10.17 -15.72 6.14
C THR A 175 -9.11 -16.80 5.91
N ALA A 176 -8.27 -16.66 4.88
CA ALA A 176 -7.17 -17.59 4.62
C ALA A 176 -6.05 -17.50 5.67
N PRO A 177 -5.26 -18.56 5.90
CA PRO A 177 -4.05 -18.45 6.72
C PRO A 177 -3.06 -17.42 6.16
N TYR A 178 -2.32 -16.72 7.02
CA TYR A 178 -1.36 -15.68 6.61
C TYR A 178 -0.36 -16.16 5.55
N ALA A 179 0.21 -17.36 5.74
CA ALA A 179 1.17 -17.92 4.79
C ALA A 179 0.56 -18.11 3.39
N GLU A 180 -0.70 -18.53 3.33
CA GLU A 180 -1.42 -18.74 2.07
C GLU A 180 -1.78 -17.41 1.40
N ALA A 181 -2.32 -16.46 2.15
CA ALA A 181 -2.62 -15.12 1.65
C ALA A 181 -1.36 -14.46 1.06
N LYS A 182 -0.23 -14.53 1.78
CA LYS A 182 1.06 -14.01 1.32
C LYS A 182 1.54 -14.70 0.05
N ARG A 183 1.44 -16.04 -0.01
CA ARG A 183 1.85 -16.83 -1.18
C ARG A 183 1.05 -16.44 -2.42
N VAL A 184 -0.28 -16.31 -2.30
CA VAL A 184 -1.17 -15.88 -3.38
C VAL A 184 -0.81 -14.48 -3.86
N LEU A 185 -0.61 -13.53 -2.94
CA LEU A 185 -0.23 -12.17 -3.29
C LEU A 185 1.12 -12.11 -4.02
N CYS A 186 2.13 -12.85 -3.55
CA CYS A 186 3.47 -12.89 -4.17
C CYS A 186 3.48 -13.48 -5.60
N ALA A 187 2.43 -14.16 -6.03
CA ALA A 187 2.30 -14.63 -7.41
C ALA A 187 1.92 -13.51 -8.40
N LEU A 188 1.50 -12.34 -7.89
CA LEU A 188 1.05 -11.21 -8.71
C LEU A 188 2.24 -10.38 -9.25
N PRO A 189 2.15 -9.88 -10.49
CA PRO A 189 3.17 -9.01 -11.09
C PRO A 189 3.53 -7.80 -10.23
N GLY A 190 4.80 -7.72 -9.80
CA GLY A 190 5.32 -6.59 -9.02
C GLY A 190 5.06 -6.67 -7.52
N VAL A 191 4.51 -7.78 -7.03
CA VAL A 191 4.25 -8.02 -5.60
C VAL A 191 5.35 -8.92 -5.03
N GLY A 192 6.30 -8.32 -4.32
CA GLY A 192 7.29 -9.05 -3.53
C GLY A 192 6.85 -9.23 -2.07
N ALA A 193 7.68 -9.93 -1.27
CA ALA A 193 7.39 -10.25 0.13
C ALA A 193 6.95 -9.03 0.97
N LYS A 194 7.63 -7.88 0.80
CA LYS A 194 7.29 -6.63 1.51
C LYS A 194 5.90 -6.11 1.14
N VAL A 195 5.59 -6.06 -0.16
CA VAL A 195 4.28 -5.60 -0.65
C VAL A 195 3.19 -6.55 -0.17
N ALA A 196 3.41 -7.86 -0.28
CA ALA A 196 2.47 -8.88 0.20
C ALA A 196 2.22 -8.74 1.71
N ASP A 197 3.26 -8.57 2.53
CA ASP A 197 3.07 -8.39 3.98
C ASP A 197 2.34 -7.07 4.30
N CYS A 198 2.58 -6.00 3.54
CA CYS A 198 1.84 -4.74 3.76
C CYS A 198 0.34 -4.95 3.52
N VAL A 199 -0.01 -5.64 2.44
CA VAL A 199 -1.41 -5.94 2.09
C VAL A 199 -2.01 -6.90 3.12
N CYS A 200 -1.27 -7.92 3.55
CA CYS A 200 -1.67 -8.82 4.64
C CYS A 200 -2.01 -8.06 5.92
N LEU A 201 -1.13 -7.16 6.35
CA LEU A 201 -1.28 -6.38 7.58
C LEU A 201 -2.41 -5.35 7.51
N LEU A 202 -2.52 -4.62 6.40
CA LEU A 202 -3.37 -3.43 6.29
C LEU A 202 -4.73 -3.70 5.66
N SER A 203 -4.97 -4.89 5.10
CA SER A 203 -6.24 -5.16 4.39
C SER A 203 -6.78 -6.59 4.53
N LEU A 204 -5.93 -7.57 4.87
CA LEU A 204 -6.32 -8.99 4.94
C LEU A 204 -6.34 -9.57 6.35
N ASP A 205 -6.43 -8.72 7.38
CA ASP A 205 -6.60 -9.10 8.77
C ASP A 205 -5.47 -10.00 9.33
N LYS A 206 -4.24 -9.84 8.83
CA LYS A 206 -3.05 -10.58 9.30
C LYS A 206 -2.20 -9.71 10.21
N ALA A 207 -2.63 -9.54 11.46
CA ALA A 207 -1.95 -8.70 12.45
C ALA A 207 -0.50 -9.15 12.75
N GLU A 208 -0.16 -10.41 12.44
CA GLU A 208 1.15 -11.02 12.56
C GLU A 208 2.10 -10.74 11.38
N ALA A 209 1.60 -10.16 10.28
CA ALA A 209 2.42 -9.84 9.12
C ALA A 209 3.37 -8.68 9.45
N VAL A 210 4.66 -8.88 9.22
CA VAL A 210 5.73 -7.92 9.52
C VAL A 210 6.44 -7.56 8.21
N PRO A 211 6.09 -6.47 7.53
CA PRO A 211 6.78 -6.05 6.31
C PRO A 211 8.21 -5.62 6.59
N VAL A 212 9.19 -6.28 5.97
CA VAL A 212 10.61 -5.95 6.18
C VAL A 212 11.18 -5.26 4.94
N ASP A 213 11.56 -4.01 5.08
CA ASP A 213 12.34 -3.28 4.08
C ASP A 213 13.73 -2.94 4.63
N THR A 214 14.46 -2.08 3.91
CA THR A 214 15.81 -1.67 4.28
C THR A 214 15.85 -0.94 5.62
N HIS A 215 14.85 -0.12 5.99
CA HIS A 215 14.90 0.59 7.27
C HIS A 215 14.53 -0.32 8.43
N VAL A 216 13.55 -1.21 8.25
CA VAL A 216 13.23 -2.24 9.26
C VAL A 216 14.44 -3.14 9.47
N TRP A 217 15.12 -3.53 8.39
CA TRP A 217 16.39 -4.27 8.46
C TRP A 217 17.47 -3.50 9.24
N HIS A 218 17.64 -2.20 8.98
CA HIS A 218 18.58 -1.37 9.74
C HIS A 218 18.21 -1.25 11.22
N ILE A 219 16.93 -1.08 11.55
CA ILE A 219 16.44 -1.01 12.94
C ILE A 219 16.70 -2.34 13.67
N ALA A 220 16.36 -3.48 13.04
CA ALA A 220 16.60 -4.81 13.59
C ALA A 220 18.09 -5.01 13.93
N ARG A 221 18.99 -4.60 13.03
CA ARG A 221 20.45 -4.71 13.26
C ARG A 221 20.97 -3.76 14.32
N GLN A 222 20.58 -2.48 14.25
CA GLN A 222 21.17 -1.44 15.11
C GLN A 222 20.63 -1.47 16.53
N ARG A 223 19.36 -1.82 16.72
CA ARG A 223 18.68 -1.68 18.01
C ARG A 223 18.41 -3.00 18.72
N TYR A 224 18.23 -4.08 17.98
CA TYR A 224 17.95 -5.39 18.54
C TYR A 224 19.14 -6.35 18.44
N GLY A 225 20.25 -5.91 17.85
CA GLY A 225 21.46 -6.73 17.73
C GLY A 225 21.22 -8.03 16.98
N VAL A 226 20.23 -8.05 16.07
CA VAL A 226 19.86 -9.25 15.31
C VAL A 226 21.04 -9.62 14.41
N ALA A 227 21.87 -10.56 14.90
CA ALA A 227 23.00 -11.17 14.18
C ALA A 227 22.52 -12.04 12.99
N LEU A 228 21.21 -12.27 12.90
CA LEU A 228 20.49 -13.03 11.88
C LEU A 228 20.28 -12.23 10.58
N GLY A 229 21.29 -11.49 10.13
CA GLY A 229 21.15 -10.70 8.92
C GLY A 229 22.48 -10.48 8.26
N GLY A 230 22.72 -11.22 7.17
CA GLY A 230 23.87 -11.04 6.31
C GLY A 230 24.05 -9.58 5.85
N LYS A 231 25.09 -9.30 5.07
CA LYS A 231 25.43 -7.93 4.62
C LYS A 231 24.33 -7.27 3.75
N SER A 232 23.26 -7.98 3.40
CA SER A 232 22.13 -7.52 2.60
C SER A 232 20.79 -8.13 3.04
N LEU A 233 19.69 -7.51 2.61
CA LEU A 233 18.33 -8.01 2.81
C LEU A 233 17.99 -9.12 1.81
N THR A 234 18.37 -10.36 2.14
CA THR A 234 18.03 -11.57 1.38
C THR A 234 16.64 -12.12 1.78
N PRO A 235 16.03 -13.02 1.01
CA PRO A 235 14.78 -13.68 1.42
C PRO A 235 14.87 -14.39 2.78
N ARG A 236 16.02 -15.01 3.07
CA ARG A 236 16.30 -15.62 4.38
C ARG A 236 16.35 -14.56 5.49
N THR A 237 17.15 -13.50 5.29
CA THR A 237 17.24 -12.38 6.24
C THR A 237 15.86 -11.75 6.50
N TYR A 238 15.04 -11.60 5.45
CA TYR A 238 13.68 -11.08 5.55
C TYR A 238 12.82 -11.96 6.48
N GLN A 239 12.88 -13.28 6.28
CA GLN A 239 12.13 -14.24 7.09
C GLN A 239 12.58 -14.23 8.55
N GLU A 240 13.90 -14.30 8.79
CA GLU A 240 14.49 -14.31 10.14
C GLU A 240 14.09 -13.06 10.94
N ILE A 241 14.07 -11.88 10.31
CA ILE A 241 13.63 -10.63 10.96
C ILE A 241 12.14 -10.64 11.27
N GLY A 242 11.32 -11.11 10.32
CA GLY A 242 9.89 -11.25 10.54
C GLY A 242 9.56 -12.21 11.68
N ASP A 243 10.25 -13.36 11.74
CA ASP A 243 10.06 -14.38 12.78
C ASP A 243 10.52 -13.86 14.14
N PHE A 244 11.64 -13.13 14.19
CA PHE A 244 12.10 -12.44 15.40
C PHE A 244 11.03 -11.50 15.97
N PHE A 245 10.47 -10.59 15.17
CA PHE A 245 9.45 -9.66 15.65
C PHE A 245 8.12 -10.34 15.99
N ARG A 246 7.73 -11.39 15.27
CA ARG A 246 6.59 -12.24 15.65
C ARG A 246 6.80 -12.94 16.99
N GLY A 247 8.01 -13.44 17.25
CA GLY A 247 8.36 -14.03 18.54
C GLY A 247 8.36 -13.00 19.68
N LEU A 248 8.81 -11.77 19.41
CA LEU A 248 8.89 -10.69 20.40
C LEU A 248 7.52 -10.09 20.76
N TRP A 249 6.67 -9.79 19.78
CA TRP A 249 5.42 -9.06 19.96
C TRP A 249 4.16 -9.91 19.82
N GLY A 250 4.31 -11.20 19.47
CA GLY A 250 3.22 -12.15 19.39
C GLY A 250 2.27 -11.94 18.21
N PRO A 251 0.99 -12.32 18.33
CA PRO A 251 0.03 -12.35 17.21
C PRO A 251 -0.25 -11.00 16.54
N HIS A 252 0.07 -9.88 17.19
CA HIS A 252 -0.12 -8.53 16.63
C HIS A 252 1.22 -7.83 16.34
N ALA A 253 2.26 -8.58 15.97
CA ALA A 253 3.59 -8.03 15.73
C ALA A 253 3.64 -6.94 14.64
N GLY A 254 2.82 -7.04 13.59
CA GLY A 254 2.73 -5.99 12.56
C GLY A 254 2.17 -4.68 13.09
N TRP A 255 1.28 -4.74 14.09
CA TRP A 255 0.75 -3.55 14.75
C TRP A 255 1.79 -2.91 15.67
N ALA A 256 2.53 -3.72 16.42
CA ALA A 256 3.65 -3.24 17.22
C ALA A 256 4.70 -2.55 16.33
N GLN A 257 5.00 -3.12 15.16
CA GLN A 257 5.92 -2.54 14.18
C GLN A 257 5.49 -1.14 13.72
N ALA A 258 4.19 -0.91 13.51
CA ALA A 258 3.67 0.40 13.11
C ALA A 258 3.97 1.50 14.15
N VAL A 259 4.11 1.14 15.43
CA VAL A 259 4.52 2.05 16.51
C VAL A 259 6.05 2.14 16.61
N SER A 260 6.75 1.01 16.49
CA SER A 260 8.19 0.87 16.73
C SER A 260 9.10 1.43 15.65
N THR A 261 8.56 1.85 14.51
CA THR A 261 9.33 2.37 13.36
C THR A 261 9.15 3.88 13.16
N PRO A 262 9.32 4.74 14.20
CA PRO A 262 9.16 6.17 13.99
C PRO A 262 10.31 6.74 13.15
N LEU A 263 9.91 7.71 12.33
CA LEU A 263 10.70 8.47 11.38
C LEU A 263 12.06 8.90 11.95
N PRO A 264 13.17 8.72 11.20
CA PRO A 264 14.41 9.41 11.55
C PRO A 264 14.17 10.94 11.55
N GLY A 265 14.22 11.57 12.74
CA GLY A 265 14.08 13.02 12.92
C GLY A 265 12.99 13.50 13.89
N THR A 266 12.14 12.62 14.44
CA THR A 266 10.98 13.01 15.28
C THR A 266 11.16 12.77 16.79
N LEU A 267 12.39 12.83 17.29
CA LEU A 267 12.59 12.91 18.75
C LEU A 267 12.26 14.30 19.34
N ALA A 268 11.81 15.25 18.51
CA ALA A 268 11.25 16.52 18.97
C ALA A 268 9.73 16.56 18.71
N PRO A 269 8.91 16.96 19.71
CA PRO A 269 7.49 17.18 19.51
C PRO A 269 7.29 18.41 18.62
N HIS A 270 6.91 18.21 17.37
CA HIS A 270 6.43 19.32 16.53
C HIS A 270 4.90 19.35 16.55
N PRO A 271 4.28 20.54 16.63
CA PRO A 271 2.84 20.69 16.61
C PRO A 271 2.27 20.16 15.29
N CYS A 272 1.23 19.35 15.42
CA CYS A 272 0.53 18.69 14.33
C CYS A 272 -0.18 19.75 13.47
N HIS A 273 0.44 20.23 12.40
CA HIS A 273 -0.32 20.90 11.36
C HIS A 273 -1.06 19.84 10.54
N ALA A 274 -2.39 19.88 10.62
CA ALA A 274 -3.30 18.97 9.94
C ALA A 274 -3.10 19.02 8.42
N HIS A 275 -2.45 17.99 7.87
CA HIS A 275 -2.64 17.63 6.46
C HIS A 275 -3.86 16.71 6.37
N PRO A 276 -4.92 17.08 5.62
CA PRO A 276 -6.24 16.45 5.73
C PRO A 276 -6.37 15.09 5.02
N ILE A 277 -5.27 14.39 4.74
CA ILE A 277 -5.31 13.07 4.11
C ILE A 277 -4.27 12.21 4.81
N ILE A 278 -4.71 11.40 5.78
CA ILE A 278 -3.93 10.25 6.23
C ILE A 278 -3.92 9.27 5.07
N SER A 279 -2.93 9.39 4.19
CA SER A 279 -2.75 8.42 3.13
C SER A 279 -2.53 7.04 3.78
N PRO A 280 -3.12 5.96 3.27
CA PRO A 280 -2.92 4.59 3.76
C PRO A 280 -1.44 4.16 3.84
N LEU A 281 -0.56 4.94 3.20
CA LEU A 281 0.89 4.81 3.20
C LEU A 281 1.57 5.38 4.46
N GLN A 282 1.02 6.38 5.14
CA GLN A 282 1.71 7.07 6.24
C GLN A 282 1.95 6.19 7.47
N VAL A 283 1.15 5.16 7.68
CA VAL A 283 1.30 4.22 8.82
C VAL A 283 2.42 3.19 8.56
N LEU A 284 2.85 2.97 7.31
CA LEU A 284 3.85 1.95 6.96
C LEU A 284 5.04 2.43 6.10
N PHE A 285 5.06 3.67 5.59
CA PHE A 285 6.11 4.17 4.66
C PHE A 285 7.26 4.95 5.27
N CYS A 286 7.44 4.94 6.59
CA CYS A 286 8.54 5.68 7.21
C CYS A 286 9.94 5.08 6.93
N ALA A 287 10.00 4.09 6.05
CA ALA A 287 11.18 3.32 5.68
C ALA A 287 11.89 3.72 4.35
N ASP A 288 11.49 4.79 3.65
CA ASP A 288 12.16 5.20 2.40
C ASP A 288 12.45 6.71 2.32
N LEU A 289 12.81 7.34 3.44
CA LEU A 289 13.07 8.79 3.52
C LEU A 289 14.54 9.25 3.38
N ARG A 290 15.46 8.44 2.87
CA ARG A 290 16.84 8.92 2.61
C ARG A 290 17.42 8.46 1.28
N LYS A 291 16.85 8.96 0.19
CA LYS A 291 17.58 9.24 -1.06
C LYS A 291 17.04 10.55 -1.66
N GLY A 292 17.38 11.70 -1.08
CA GLY A 292 16.99 12.96 -1.72
C GLY A 292 17.33 14.26 -0.99
N GLN A 293 17.45 14.28 0.33
CA GLN A 293 17.84 15.51 1.04
C GLN A 293 19.35 15.58 1.20
N LYS A 294 20.01 16.34 0.31
CA LYS A 294 21.28 16.98 0.66
C LYS A 294 21.00 17.97 1.79
N PRO A 295 21.80 18.00 2.88
CA PRO A 295 21.68 19.08 3.85
C PRO A 295 21.96 20.40 3.13
N ALA A 296 21.09 21.39 3.34
CA ALA A 296 21.36 22.76 2.94
C ALA A 296 22.61 23.22 3.68
N SER A 297 23.70 23.41 2.94
CA SER A 297 24.91 24.05 3.44
C SER A 297 24.57 25.50 3.76
N SER A 298 24.52 25.83 5.05
CA SER A 298 24.59 27.20 5.54
C SER A 298 25.97 27.78 5.23
N GLN A 299 26.08 28.57 4.16
CA GLN A 299 27.12 29.58 4.05
C GLN A 299 26.54 30.90 4.58
N HIS A 300 26.70 31.11 5.89
CA HIS A 300 26.74 32.44 6.47
C HIS A 300 28.17 32.64 6.96
N GLN A 301 28.98 33.33 6.17
CA GLN A 301 30.24 33.94 6.59
C GLN A 301 30.50 35.13 5.66
N ALA A 302 30.26 36.34 6.16
CA ALA A 302 30.91 37.57 5.75
C ALA A 302 30.37 38.69 6.64
N TRP A 303 31.06 39.00 7.75
CA TRP A 303 31.58 40.34 8.07
C TRP A 303 32.06 40.35 9.54
N GLU A 304 33.38 40.30 9.74
CA GLU A 304 34.05 40.93 10.88
C GLU A 304 35.24 41.68 10.28
N THR A 305 35.01 42.95 9.98
CA THR A 305 35.87 44.15 10.14
C THR A 305 35.07 45.34 9.66
#